data_AF-A0A439V3D2-F1
#
_entry.id   AF-A0A439V3D2-F1
#
_cell.length_a   1.000
_cell.length_b   1.000
_cell.length_c   1.000
_cell.angle_alpha   90.00
_cell.angle_beta   90.00
_cell.angle_gamma   90.00
#
_symmetry.space_group_name_H-M   'P 1'
#
loop_
_entity.id
_entity.type
_entity.pdbx_description
1 polymer ?
#
loop_
_entity_poly.entity_id
_entity_poly.type
_entity_poly.pdbx_seq_one_letter_code
_entity_poly.pdbx_strand_id
1 'polypeptide(L)' 'VDIITGTLGKALGGASGGYTSGKAQVVDWLRQRSRPYLFSNTLMPAIAGASIKVFDMIRNGGALRERLYA' A
#
# COMPACT_ATOMS: atom_id res chain seq x y z
N VAL A 1 -15.41 3.25 -8.41
CA VAL A 1 -13.94 3.33 -8.54
C VAL A 1 -13.42 1.95 -8.85
N ASP A 2 -12.85 1.74 -10.04
CA ASP A 2 -12.44 0.41 -10.53
C ASP A 2 -11.02 0.02 -10.13
N ILE A 3 -10.13 1.00 -10.05
CA ILE A 3 -8.73 0.85 -9.65
C ILE A 3 -8.39 1.95 -8.64
N ILE A 4 -7.73 1.56 -7.55
CA ILE A 4 -7.17 2.49 -6.56
C ILE A 4 -5.67 2.26 -6.50
N THR A 5 -4.91 3.33 -6.64
CA THR A 5 -3.46 3.32 -6.40
C THR A 5 -3.17 4.03 -5.08
N GLY A 6 -2.13 3.57 -4.39
CA GLY A 6 -1.73 4.14 -3.10
C GLY A 6 -0.25 3.99 -2.83
N THR A 7 0.24 4.70 -1.81
CA THR A 7 1.64 4.68 -1.38
C THR A 7 1.77 4.32 0.08
N LEU A 8 2.78 3.50 0.38
CA LEU A 8 3.18 3.13 1.74
C LEU A 8 4.11 4.20 2.37
N GLY A 9 4.62 5.15 1.58
CA GLY A 9 5.59 6.17 2.02
C GLY A 9 5.00 7.42 2.69
N LYS A 10 3.72 7.42 3.08
CA LYS A 10 3.05 8.57 3.73
C LYS A 10 2.46 8.16 5.07
N ALA A 11 1.16 8.37 5.28
CA ALA A 11 0.44 7.97 6.49
C ALA A 11 0.53 6.46 6.80
N LEU A 12 0.90 5.65 5.81
CA LEU A 12 1.07 4.20 5.90
C LEU A 12 2.47 3.77 6.40
N GLY A 13 3.15 4.60 7.20
CA GLY A 13 4.41 4.27 7.86
C GLY A 13 5.65 5.03 7.38
N GLY A 14 5.51 5.90 6.37
CA GLY A 14 6.56 6.85 5.95
C GLY A 14 7.81 6.23 5.32
N ALA A 15 7.84 4.93 5.08
CA ALA A 15 8.97 4.21 4.50
C ALA A 15 8.98 4.34 2.96
N SER A 16 8.78 3.25 2.23
CA SER A 16 8.67 3.24 0.77
C SER A 16 7.72 2.16 0.30
N GLY A 17 7.34 2.20 -0.98
CA GLY A 17 6.43 1.24 -1.59
C GLY A 17 5.12 1.85 -2.07
N GLY A 18 4.48 1.14 -2.99
CA GLY A 18 3.20 1.51 -3.58
C GLY A 18 2.40 0.27 -3.94
N TYR A 19 1.10 0.46 -4.15
CA TYR A 19 0.20 -0.62 -4.52
C TYR A 19 -0.85 -0.16 -5.52
N THR A 20 -1.42 -1.13 -6.23
CA THR A 20 -2.61 -0.98 -7.06
C THR A 20 -3.61 -2.03 -6.62
N SER A 21 -4.83 -1.63 -6.26
CA SER A 21 -5.93 -2.52 -5.95
C SER A 21 -7.04 -2.38 -6.99
N GLY A 22 -7.75 -3.48 -7.24
CA GLY A 22 -8.81 -3.57 -8.24
C GLY A 22 -9.33 -5.00 -8.33
N LYS A 23 -10.12 -5.31 -9.36
CA LYS A 23 -10.59 -6.68 -9.62
C LYS A 23 -9.41 -7.64 -9.82
N ALA A 24 -9.55 -8.90 -9.42
CA ALA A 24 -8.50 -9.91 -9.51
C ALA A 24 -7.86 -10.00 -10.91
N GLN A 25 -8.68 -10.06 -11.96
CA GLN A 25 -8.21 -10.08 -13.35
C GLN A 25 -7.29 -8.90 -13.74
N VAL A 26 -7.51 -7.71 -13.15
CA VAL A 26 -6.69 -6.53 -13.39
C VAL A 26 -5.34 -6.69 -12.68
N VAL A 27 -5.36 -7.15 -11.42
CA VAL A 27 -4.14 -7.40 -10.65
C VAL A 27 -3.29 -8.49 -11.30
N ASP A 28 -3.92 -9.57 -11.77
CA ASP A 28 -3.22 -10.66 -12.46
C ASP A 28 -2.61 -10.20 -13.79
N TRP A 29 -3.33 -9.37 -14.55
CA TRP A 29 -2.78 -8.75 -15.75
C TRP A 29 -1.56 -7.88 -15.44
N LEU A 30 -1.64 -7.04 -14.41
CA LEU A 30 -0.51 -6.19 -13.99
C LEU A 30 0.69 -7.01 -13.55
N ARG A 31 0.49 -8.12 -12.83
CA ARG A 31 1.57 -9.04 -12.44
C ARG A 31 2.30 -9.64 -13.65
N GLN A 32 1.59 -9.86 -14.76
CA GLN A 32 2.16 -10.44 -15.98
C GLN A 32 2.74 -9.42 -16.95
N ARG A 33 2.32 -8.15 -16.91
CA ARG A 33 2.62 -7.16 -17.96
C ARG A 33 3.20 -5.84 -17.47
N SER A 34 3.11 -5.53 -16.19
CA SER A 34 3.57 -4.25 -15.64
C SER A 34 5.10 -4.21 -15.61
N ARG A 35 5.71 -3.32 -16.41
CA ARG A 35 7.17 -3.19 -16.48
C ARG A 35 7.83 -2.93 -15.11
N PRO A 36 7.32 -2.01 -14.27
CA PRO A 36 7.88 -1.81 -12.94
C PRO A 36 7.76 -3.03 -12.02
N TYR A 37 6.74 -3.87 -12.20
CA TYR A 37 6.57 -5.09 -11.41
C TYR A 37 7.51 -6.21 -11.88
N LEU A 38 7.75 -6.32 -13.18
CA LEU A 38 8.58 -7.38 -13.78
C LEU A 38 10.07 -7.08 -13.74
N PHE A 39 10.45 -5.81 -13.84
CA PHE A 39 11.84 -5.38 -14.06
C PHE A 39 12.36 -4.45 -12.96
N SER A 40 11.74 -4.47 -11.79
CA SER A 40 12.23 -3.78 -10.59
C SER A 40 12.25 -4.74 -9.40
N ASN A 41 13.02 -4.40 -8.37
CA ASN A 41 13.14 -5.24 -7.18
C ASN A 41 11.83 -5.30 -6.40
N THR A 42 11.60 -6.45 -5.77
CA THR A 42 10.48 -6.62 -4.84
C THR A 42 10.65 -5.75 -3.59
N LEU A 43 9.53 -5.50 -2.90
CA LEU A 43 9.52 -4.73 -1.65
C LEU A 43 10.34 -5.45 -0.57
N MET A 44 11.13 -4.69 0.19
CA MET A 44 11.93 -5.26 1.28
C MET A 44 11.03 -5.92 2.35
N PRO A 45 11.39 -7.12 2.86
CA PRO A 45 10.58 -7.82 3.87
C PRO A 45 10.27 -6.99 5.12
N ALA A 46 11.23 -6.20 5.59
CA ALA A 46 11.04 -5.30 6.74
C ALA A 46 9.94 -4.25 6.49
N ILE A 47 9.89 -3.68 5.28
CA ILE A 47 8.86 -2.71 4.90
C ILE A 47 7.50 -3.39 4.77
N ALA A 48 7.45 -4.59 4.19
CA ALA A 48 6.20 -5.36 4.11
C ALA A 48 5.64 -5.67 5.51
N GLY A 49 6.48 -6.13 6.43
CA GLY A 49 6.09 -6.42 7.82
C GLY A 49 5.61 -5.17 8.57
N ALA A 50 6.33 -4.05 8.45
CA ALA A 50 5.90 -2.77 9.02
C ALA A 50 4.56 -2.31 8.44
N SER A 51 4.37 -2.43 7.12
CA SER A 51 3.14 -2.02 6.44
C SER A 51 1.92 -2.82 6.91
N ILE A 52 2.08 -4.14 7.14
CA ILE A 52 1.03 -4.99 7.72
C ILE A 52 0.61 -4.44 9.09
N LYS A 53 1.58 -4.11 9.96
CA LYS A 53 1.28 -3.55 11.27
C LYS A 53 0.60 -2.18 11.20
N VAL A 54 1.01 -1.34 10.26
CA VAL A 54 0.40 -0.02 10.07
C VAL A 54 -1.07 -0.14 9.64
N PHE A 55 -1.44 -1.14 8.83
CA PHE A 55 -2.84 -1.37 8.50
C PHE A 55 -3.70 -1.69 9.74
N ASP A 56 -3.16 -2.43 10.70
CA ASP A 56 -3.84 -2.66 11.99
C ASP A 56 -4.00 -1.37 12.79
N MET A 57 -2.93 -0.55 12.85
CA MET A 57 -2.96 0.73 13.57
C MET A 57 -3.99 1.69 12.98
N ILE A 58 -4.09 1.77 11.64
CA ILE A 58 -5.03 2.67 10.96
C ILE A 58 -6.48 2.24 11.15
N ARG A 59 -6.73 0.92 11.14
CA ARG A 59 -8.06 0.37 11.45
C ARG A 59 -8.56 0.86 12.81
N ASN A 60 -7.67 0.94 13.79
CA ASN A 60 -7.98 1.38 15.16
C ASN A 60 -7.68 2.88 15.41
N GLY A 61 -7.21 3.62 14.41
CA GLY A 61 -6.65 4.97 14.55
C GLY A 61 -7.67 6.11 14.56
N GLY A 62 -8.88 5.90 15.08
CA GLY A 62 -9.93 6.92 15.13
C GLY A 62 -9.48 8.21 15.80
N ALA A 63 -8.94 8.11 17.03
CA ALA A 63 -8.44 9.24 17.79
C ALA A 63 -7.27 9.99 17.09
N LEU A 64 -6.42 9.28 16.34
CA LEU A 64 -5.34 9.91 15.57
C LEU A 64 -5.89 10.74 14.40
N ARG A 65 -6.98 10.27 13.76
CA ARG A 65 -7.67 11.04 12.71
C ARG A 65 -8.38 12.25 13.29
N GLU A 66 -9.07 12.11 14.42
CA GLU A 66 -9.72 13.24 15.09
C GLU A 66 -8.71 14.33 15.45
N ARG A 67 -7.56 13.95 16.03
CA ARG A 67 -6.48 14.90 16.33
C ARG A 67 -5.89 15.58 15.11
N LEU A 68 -5.89 14.93 13.94
CA LEU A 68 -5.38 15.52 12.70
C LEU A 68 -6.29 16.61 12.15
N TYR A 69 -7.60 16.50 12.39
CA TYR A 69 -8.62 17.43 11.88
C TYR A 69 -9.06 18.48 12.90
N ALA A 70 -8.63 18.37 14.15
CA ALA A 70 -8.78 19.39 15.19
C ALA A 70 -7.84 20.57 14.93
#